data_AF-A0A9D2AB15-F1
#
_entry.id   AF-A0A9D2AB15-F1
#
_cell.length_a   1.000
_cell.length_b   1.000
_cell.length_c   1.000
_cell.angle_alpha   90.00
_cell.angle_beta   90.00
_cell.angle_gamma   90.00
#
_symmetry.space_group_name_H-M   'P 1'
#
loop_
_entity.id
_entity.type
_entity.pdbx_description
1 polymer ?
#
loop_
_entity_poly.entity_id
_entity_poly.type
_entity_poly.pdbx_seq_one_letter_code
_entity_poly.pdbx_strand_id
1 'polypeptide(L)'
;QADALVQRFPWEIFPEYYLIRVNEFNQVAKTPLEEWVRYLKSGVIAPDTTVPGLQEAREKLRYYDMSPAERHAYDEHINAIMIQNDVIGNTKLEGLIEGRKEGRAEGLAAGLAQGRTEGQTEERRKNARGMKAKGIDSQTIAEITGLNIEEIDSL
;
A
#
# COMPACT_ATOMS: atom_id res chain seq x y z
N GLN A 1 70.45 20.02 -12.91
CA GLN A 1 69.25 19.49 -12.25
C GLN A 1 68.74 20.61 -11.35
N ALA A 2 67.74 21.35 -11.81
CA ALA A 2 67.19 22.48 -11.06
C ALA A 2 66.10 21.91 -10.14
N ASP A 3 66.36 21.90 -8.82
CA ASP A 3 65.36 21.51 -7.84
C ASP A 3 64.21 22.51 -7.88
N ALA A 4 63.01 21.98 -8.11
CA ALA A 4 61.78 22.75 -8.20
C ALA A 4 61.43 23.35 -6.84
N LEU A 5 61.36 24.68 -6.78
CA LEU A 5 60.68 25.38 -5.69
C LEU A 5 59.19 25.05 -5.76
N VAL A 6 58.78 23.99 -5.05
CA VAL A 6 57.37 23.63 -4.91
C VAL A 6 56.72 24.65 -3.96
N GLN A 7 55.82 25.49 -4.48
CA GLN A 7 54.94 26.29 -3.64
C GLN A 7 54.04 25.35 -2.83
N ARG A 8 54.27 25.29 -1.52
CA ARG A 8 53.34 24.66 -0.58
C ARG A 8 52.46 25.72 0.03
N PHE A 9 51.17 25.43 0.08
CA PHE A 9 50.22 26.36 0.64
C PHE A 9 50.31 26.35 2.18
N PRO A 10 50.05 27.48 2.87
CA PRO A 10 50.22 27.57 4.32
C PRO A 10 49.52 26.47 5.14
N TRP A 11 48.40 25.90 4.68
CA TRP A 11 47.68 24.81 5.35
C TRP A 11 48.40 23.44 5.30
N GLU A 12 49.40 23.26 4.44
CA GLU A 12 50.21 22.03 4.36
C GLU A 12 51.40 22.03 5.33
N ILE A 13 51.74 23.19 5.89
CA ILE A 13 52.93 23.40 6.73
C ILE A 13 52.55 23.62 8.19
N PHE A 14 51.39 24.21 8.45
CA PHE A 14 50.92 24.49 9.80
C PHE A 14 49.73 23.58 10.16
N PRO A 15 49.75 22.86 11.30
CA PRO A 15 48.58 22.15 11.78
C PRO A 15 47.45 23.15 12.10
N GLU A 16 46.21 22.79 11.77
CA GLU A 16 45.04 23.52 12.28
C GLU A 16 44.89 23.25 13.77
N TYR A 17 45.14 24.27 14.60
CA TYR A 17 44.91 24.21 16.04
C TYR A 17 43.57 24.86 16.38
N TYR A 18 42.62 24.06 16.89
CA TYR A 18 41.36 24.57 17.44
C TYR A 18 41.59 24.96 18.91
N LEU A 19 41.72 26.26 19.19
CA LEU A 19 41.92 26.81 20.53
C LEU A 19 40.57 26.94 21.24
N ILE A 20 40.23 25.93 22.05
CA ILE A 20 39.01 25.93 22.87
C ILE A 20 39.29 26.67 24.17
N ARG A 21 38.72 27.88 24.33
CA ARG A 21 38.85 28.66 25.57
C ARG A 21 37.91 28.11 26.64
N VAL A 22 38.48 27.33 27.57
CA VAL A 22 37.75 26.64 28.64
C VAL A 22 37.09 27.60 29.65
N ASN A 23 37.64 28.80 29.84
CA ASN A 23 37.19 29.73 30.88
C ASN A 23 35.91 30.52 30.53
N GLU A 24 35.57 30.66 29.25
CA GLU A 24 34.35 31.37 28.78
C GLU A 24 33.26 30.42 28.27
N PHE A 25 33.54 29.10 28.27
CA PHE A 25 32.68 28.07 27.66
C PHE A 25 31.27 27.97 28.28
N ASN A 26 31.11 28.39 29.53
CA ASN A 26 29.82 28.35 30.21
C ASN A 26 28.90 29.53 29.86
N GLN A 27 29.38 30.58 29.16
CA GLN A 27 28.63 31.82 28.94
C GLN A 27 28.02 31.92 27.54
N VAL A 28 27.29 30.89 27.12
CA VAL A 28 26.58 30.76 25.83
C VAL A 28 27.48 30.13 24.75
N ALA A 29 27.17 28.88 24.38
CA ALA A 29 27.67 28.29 23.15
C ALA A 29 27.11 29.12 21.99
N LYS A 30 27.97 29.81 21.25
CA LYS A 30 27.56 30.68 20.13
C LYS A 30 27.82 30.04 18.77
N THR A 31 28.60 28.97 18.76
CA THR A 31 28.98 28.25 17.53
C THR A 31 28.38 26.85 17.49
N PRO A 32 28.07 26.32 16.29
CA PRO A 32 27.54 24.97 16.14
C PRO A 32 28.39 23.87 16.80
N LEU A 33 29.72 24.00 16.76
CA LEU A 33 30.64 23.03 17.36
C LEU A 33 30.59 23.04 18.89
N GLU A 34 30.44 24.20 19.52
CA GLU A 34 30.33 24.30 20.98
C GLU A 34 29.06 23.64 21.50
N GLU A 35 27.95 23.75 20.77
CA GLU A 35 26.71 23.04 21.10
C GLU A 35 26.87 21.52 20.99
N TRP A 36 27.59 21.03 19.96
CA TRP A 36 27.96 19.60 19.87
C TRP A 36 28.80 19.15 21.05
N VAL A 37 29.83 19.92 21.43
CA VAL A 37 30.68 19.60 22.59
C VAL A 37 29.89 19.67 23.89
N ARG A 38 28.98 20.63 24.04
CA ARG A 38 28.08 20.73 25.20
C ARG A 38 27.14 19.53 25.29
N TYR A 39 26.54 19.12 24.17
CA TYR A 39 25.70 17.92 24.11
C TYR A 39 26.51 16.67 24.49
N LEU A 40 27.68 16.45 23.89
CA LEU A 40 28.54 15.30 24.22
C LEU A 40 28.98 15.26 25.68
N LYS A 41 29.12 16.42 26.32
CA LYS A 41 29.53 16.53 27.72
C LYS A 41 28.37 16.38 28.71
N SER A 42 27.19 16.88 28.37
CA SER A 42 26.05 16.98 29.29
C SER A 42 24.91 16.02 28.99
N GLY A 43 24.87 15.45 27.79
CA GLY A 43 23.75 14.64 27.28
C GLY A 43 22.49 15.46 26.95
N VAL A 44 22.47 16.77 27.20
CA VAL A 44 21.28 17.61 27.04
C VAL A 44 21.38 18.44 25.77
N ILE A 45 20.35 18.36 24.92
CA ILE A 45 20.21 19.19 23.71
C ILE A 45 19.27 20.36 24.03
N ALA A 46 19.70 21.59 23.73
CA ALA A 46 18.91 22.79 23.96
C ALA A 46 17.64 22.79 23.07
N PRO A 47 16.47 23.23 23.58
CA PRO A 47 15.22 23.20 22.83
C PRO A 47 15.18 24.17 21.64
N ASP A 48 16.04 25.17 21.65
CA ASP A 48 16.21 26.23 20.66
C ASP A 48 17.43 26.03 19.75
N THR A 49 18.08 24.86 19.81
CA THR A 49 19.25 24.57 18.96
C THR A 49 18.92 24.77 17.48
N THR A 50 19.76 25.54 16.78
CA THR A 50 19.68 25.74 15.32
C THR A 50 20.75 24.92 14.59
N VAL A 51 21.44 24.04 15.31
CA VAL A 51 22.59 23.29 14.79
C VAL A 51 22.12 22.13 13.91
N PRO A 52 22.60 22.04 12.66
CA PRO A 52 22.28 20.93 11.77
C PRO A 52 22.61 19.58 12.44
N GLY A 53 21.65 18.66 12.43
CA GLY A 53 21.79 17.31 13.00
C GLY A 53 21.46 17.17 14.49
N LEU A 54 21.67 18.19 15.33
CA LEU A 54 21.27 18.14 16.74
C LEU A 54 19.75 18.18 16.93
N GLN A 55 19.02 18.83 16.02
CA GLN A 55 17.56 18.81 16.01
C GLN A 55 17.01 17.39 15.76
N GLU A 56 17.53 16.69 14.76
CA GLU A 56 17.16 15.30 14.45
C GLU A 56 17.57 14.35 15.58
N ALA A 57 18.76 14.55 16.15
CA ALA A 57 19.23 13.78 17.30
C ALA A 57 18.27 13.96 18.49
N ARG A 58 17.82 15.19 18.76
CA ARG A 58 16.84 15.46 19.82
C ARG A 58 15.53 14.70 19.61
N GLU A 59 15.00 14.68 18.39
CA GLU A 59 13.76 13.95 18.10
C GLU A 59 13.92 12.44 18.33
N LYS A 60 15.06 11.86 17.93
CA LYS A 60 15.38 10.45 18.15
C LYS A 60 15.63 10.12 19.62
N LEU A 61 16.30 11.02 20.35
CA LEU A 61 16.64 10.85 21.76
C LEU A 61 15.46 11.09 22.69
N ARG A 62 14.44 11.83 22.22
CA ARG A 62 13.20 12.10 22.97
C ARG A 62 12.56 10.80 23.47
N TYR A 63 12.66 9.71 22.72
CA TYR A 63 12.16 8.39 23.15
C TYR A 63 12.87 7.86 24.40
N TYR A 64 14.18 8.07 24.52
CA TYR A 64 14.95 7.65 25.69
C TYR A 64 14.74 8.57 26.90
N ASP A 65 14.52 9.86 26.65
CA ASP A 65 14.22 10.86 27.67
C ASP A 65 12.77 10.81 28.18
N MET A 66 11.87 10.09 27.48
CA MET A 66 10.49 9.90 27.92
C MET A 66 10.43 9.15 29.26
N SER A 67 9.51 9.61 30.11
CA SER A 67 9.10 8.86 31.30
C SER A 67 8.45 7.53 30.89
N PRO A 68 8.39 6.52 31.80
CA PRO A 68 7.72 5.26 31.51
C PRO A 68 6.26 5.43 31.06
N ALA A 69 5.55 6.43 31.58
CA ALA A 69 4.17 6.73 31.19
C ALA A 69 4.08 7.28 29.76
N GLU A 70 4.98 8.19 29.37
CA GLU A 70 5.01 8.74 28.02
C GLU A 70 5.43 7.70 26.98
N ARG A 71 6.39 6.83 27.31
CA ARG A 71 6.75 5.70 26.45
C ARG A 71 5.56 4.76 26.25
N HIS A 72 4.85 4.41 27.32
CA HIS A 72 3.67 3.56 27.21
C HIS A 72 2.59 4.17 26.33
N ALA A 73 2.30 5.47 26.49
CA ALA A 73 1.34 6.18 25.63
C ALA A 73 1.79 6.23 24.16
N TYR A 74 3.09 6.40 23.92
CA TYR A 74 3.67 6.36 22.57
C TYR A 74 3.57 4.97 21.94
N ASP A 75 3.93 3.92 22.67
CA ASP A 75 3.87 2.53 22.19
C ASP A 75 2.42 2.11 21.90
N GLU A 76 1.46 2.47 22.76
CA GLU A 76 0.03 2.27 22.54
C GLU A 76 -0.46 2.99 21.28
N HIS A 77 0.00 4.23 21.06
CA HIS A 77 -0.34 4.98 19.85
C HIS A 77 0.18 4.30 18.58
N ILE A 78 1.44 3.84 18.59
CA ILE A 78 2.03 3.10 17.47
C ILE A 78 1.29 1.77 17.24
N ASN A 79 0.95 1.05 18.31
CA ASN A 79 0.18 -0.18 18.25
C ASN A 79 -1.21 0.04 17.63
N ALA A 80 -1.91 1.11 18.04
CA ALA A 80 -3.21 1.47 17.47
C ALA A 80 -3.13 1.74 15.95
N ILE A 81 -2.09 2.45 15.49
CA ILE A 81 -1.85 2.68 14.05
C ILE A 81 -1.58 1.35 13.32
N MET A 82 -0.77 0.47 13.92
CA MET A 82 -0.46 -0.84 13.35
C MET A 82 -1.73 -1.69 13.17
N ILE A 83 -2.56 -1.78 14.21
CA ILE A 83 -3.85 -2.50 14.17
C ILE A 83 -4.76 -1.93 13.07
N GLN A 84 -4.88 -0.60 12.96
CA GLN A 84 -5.71 0.02 11.93
C GLN A 84 -5.26 -0.34 10.52
N ASN A 85 -3.95 -0.31 10.25
CA ASN A 85 -3.40 -0.66 8.94
C ASN A 85 -3.64 -2.15 8.60
N ASP A 86 -3.49 -3.04 9.59
CA ASP A 86 -3.75 -4.47 9.41
C ASP A 86 -5.22 -4.77 9.13
N VAL A 87 -6.14 -4.09 9.83
CA VAL A 87 -7.58 -4.22 9.60
C VAL A 87 -7.95 -3.81 8.17
N ILE A 88 -7.39 -2.70 7.66
CA ILE A 88 -7.68 -2.23 6.29
C ILE A 88 -7.14 -3.20 5.24
N GLY A 89 -5.97 -3.79 5.47
CA GLY A 89 -5.36 -4.76 4.56
C GLY A 89 -6.17 -6.06 4.47
N ASN A 90 -6.49 -6.65 5.63
CA ASN A 90 -7.21 -7.92 5.70
C ASN A 90 -8.66 -7.80 5.19
N THR A 91 -9.40 -6.76 5.59
CA THR A 91 -10.79 -6.56 5.14
C THR A 91 -10.92 -6.39 3.63
N LYS A 92 -9.98 -5.66 3.00
CA LYS A 92 -9.96 -5.50 1.54
C LYS A 92 -9.66 -6.81 0.81
N LEU A 93 -8.72 -7.60 1.33
CA LEU A 93 -8.38 -8.90 0.74
C LEU A 93 -9.54 -9.89 0.87
N GLU A 94 -10.17 -9.97 2.03
CA GLU A 94 -11.34 -10.82 2.26
C GLU A 94 -12.50 -10.43 1.33
N GLY A 95 -12.82 -9.13 1.23
CA GLY A 95 -13.87 -8.65 0.32
C GLY A 95 -13.60 -8.97 -1.15
N LEU A 96 -12.35 -8.89 -1.61
CA LEU A 96 -11.98 -9.27 -2.98
C LEU A 96 -12.09 -10.78 -3.22
N ILE A 97 -11.68 -11.59 -2.24
CA ILE A 97 -11.78 -13.05 -2.33
C ILE A 97 -13.25 -13.47 -2.39
N GLU A 98 -14.08 -12.92 -1.51
CA GLU A 98 -15.50 -13.27 -1.43
C GLU A 98 -16.25 -12.80 -2.67
N GLY A 99 -16.09 -11.54 -3.07
CA GLY A 99 -16.73 -11.02 -4.28
C GLY A 99 -16.33 -11.78 -5.55
N ARG A 100 -15.08 -12.28 -5.64
CA ARG A 100 -14.66 -13.12 -6.77
C ARG A 100 -15.28 -14.52 -6.72
N LYS A 101 -15.43 -15.11 -5.53
CA LYS A 101 -16.07 -16.42 -5.37
C LYS A 101 -17.55 -16.34 -5.70
N GLU A 102 -18.26 -15.37 -5.11
CA GLU A 102 -19.68 -15.13 -5.36
C GLU A 102 -19.94 -14.83 -6.83
N GLY A 103 -19.23 -13.87 -7.43
CA GLY A 103 -19.42 -13.52 -8.84
C GLY A 103 -19.13 -14.69 -9.80
N ARG A 104 -18.18 -15.57 -9.46
CA ARG A 104 -17.93 -16.80 -10.25
C ARG A 104 -19.06 -17.81 -10.07
N ALA A 105 -19.55 -18.01 -8.85
CA ALA A 105 -20.63 -18.94 -8.57
C ALA A 105 -21.93 -18.50 -9.25
N GLU A 106 -22.29 -17.22 -9.12
CA GLU A 106 -23.46 -16.62 -9.77
C GLU A 106 -23.34 -16.69 -11.29
N GLY A 107 -22.19 -16.32 -11.86
CA GLY A 107 -21.96 -16.38 -13.30
C GLY A 107 -22.08 -17.80 -13.87
N LEU A 108 -21.58 -18.81 -13.15
CA LEU A 108 -21.73 -20.21 -13.53
C LEU A 108 -23.19 -20.66 -13.44
N ALA A 109 -23.89 -20.31 -12.36
CA ALA A 109 -25.30 -20.67 -12.18
C ALA A 109 -26.19 -20.05 -13.26
N ALA A 110 -26.01 -18.75 -13.53
CA ALA A 110 -26.73 -18.03 -14.56
C ALA A 110 -26.43 -18.61 -15.95
N GLY A 111 -25.16 -18.86 -16.27
CA GLY A 111 -24.75 -19.44 -17.55
C GLY A 111 -25.30 -20.85 -17.77
N LEU A 112 -25.32 -21.70 -16.74
CA LEU A 112 -25.91 -23.04 -16.81
C LEU A 112 -27.43 -22.99 -16.99
N ALA A 113 -28.11 -22.10 -16.28
CA ALA A 113 -29.55 -21.93 -16.40
C ALA A 113 -29.93 -21.46 -17.81
N GLN A 114 -29.26 -20.40 -18.29
CA GLN A 114 -29.48 -19.85 -19.63
C GLN A 114 -29.16 -20.87 -20.73
N GLY A 115 -28.00 -21.53 -20.64
CA GLY A 115 -27.60 -22.54 -21.62
C GLY A 115 -28.55 -23.74 -21.67
N ARG A 116 -29.13 -24.14 -20.53
CA ARG A 116 -30.14 -25.20 -20.48
C ARG A 116 -31.45 -24.76 -21.14
N THR A 117 -31.91 -23.53 -20.88
CA THR A 117 -33.14 -23.02 -21.50
C THR A 117 -32.97 -22.84 -23.01
N GLU A 118 -31.86 -22.25 -23.45
CA GLU A 118 -31.56 -22.05 -24.86
C GLU A 118 -31.44 -23.40 -25.59
N GLY A 119 -30.70 -24.35 -25.01
CA GLY A 119 -30.55 -25.70 -25.57
C GLY A 119 -31.89 -26.43 -25.73
N GLN A 120 -32.78 -26.34 -24.73
CA GLN A 120 -34.12 -26.94 -24.83
C GLN A 120 -34.97 -26.27 -25.91
N THR A 121 -34.90 -24.95 -26.04
CA THR A 121 -35.65 -24.24 -27.09
C THR A 121 -35.12 -24.56 -28.50
N GLU A 122 -33.81 -24.62 -28.68
CA GLU A 122 -33.19 -24.98 -29.96
C GLU A 122 -33.48 -26.43 -30.34
N GLU A 123 -33.45 -27.36 -29.38
CA GLU A 123 -33.83 -28.75 -29.64
C GLU A 123 -35.29 -28.86 -30.07
N ARG A 124 -36.22 -28.17 -29.39
CA ARG A 124 -37.64 -28.11 -29.77
C ARG A 124 -37.83 -27.56 -31.19
N ARG A 125 -37.15 -26.47 -31.54
CA ARG A 125 -37.19 -25.88 -32.89
C ARG A 125 -36.63 -26.82 -33.95
N LYS A 126 -35.51 -27.50 -33.66
CA LYS A 126 -34.91 -28.48 -34.57
C LYS A 126 -35.85 -29.66 -34.82
N ASN A 127 -36.49 -30.16 -33.77
CA ASN A 127 -37.47 -31.24 -33.87
C ASN A 127 -38.70 -30.80 -34.68
N ALA A 128 -39.23 -29.59 -34.42
CA ALA A 128 -40.34 -29.02 -35.17
C ALA A 128 -40.04 -28.89 -36.67
N ARG A 129 -38.86 -28.37 -37.04
CA ARG A 129 -38.42 -28.31 -38.45
C ARG A 129 -38.37 -29.70 -39.10
N GLY A 130 -37.86 -30.69 -38.38
CA GLY A 130 -37.81 -32.07 -38.86
C GLY A 130 -39.19 -32.70 -39.05
N MET A 131 -40.15 -32.39 -38.18
CA MET A 131 -41.54 -32.84 -38.30
C MET A 131 -42.27 -32.16 -39.46
N LYS A 132 -42.09 -30.85 -39.63
CA LYS A 132 -42.64 -30.07 -40.74
C LYS A 132 -42.12 -30.57 -42.09
N ALA A 133 -40.83 -30.86 -42.18
CA ALA A 133 -40.22 -31.45 -43.38
C ALA A 133 -40.78 -32.84 -43.74
N LYS A 134 -41.34 -33.55 -42.77
CA LYS A 134 -42.03 -34.84 -42.97
C LYS A 134 -43.52 -34.70 -43.28
N GLY A 135 -44.04 -33.48 -43.37
CA GLY A 135 -45.44 -33.20 -43.71
C GLY A 135 -46.41 -33.38 -42.54
N ILE A 136 -45.93 -33.37 -41.29
CA ILE A 136 -46.80 -33.34 -40.10
C ILE A 136 -47.41 -31.94 -39.99
N ASP A 137 -48.70 -31.86 -39.66
CA ASP A 137 -49.42 -30.60 -39.56
C ASP A 137 -48.95 -29.74 -38.37
N SER A 138 -49.02 -28.41 -38.51
CA SER A 138 -48.54 -27.45 -37.51
C SER A 138 -49.24 -27.59 -36.16
N GLN A 139 -50.48 -28.07 -36.12
CA GLN A 139 -51.26 -28.22 -34.90
C GLN A 139 -50.75 -29.41 -34.07
N THR A 140 -50.51 -30.55 -34.70
CA THR A 140 -49.87 -31.72 -34.08
C THR A 140 -48.43 -31.41 -33.65
N ILE A 141 -47.66 -30.62 -34.43
CA ILE A 141 -46.31 -30.21 -34.04
C ILE A 141 -46.34 -29.31 -32.79
N ALA A 142 -47.29 -28.39 -32.69
CA ALA A 142 -47.47 -27.51 -31.54
C ALA A 142 -47.76 -28.32 -30.26
N GLU A 143 -48.63 -29.32 -30.35
CA GLU A 143 -48.94 -30.21 -29.22
C GLU A 143 -47.72 -31.01 -28.73
N ILE A 144 -46.88 -31.50 -29.65
CA ILE A 144 -45.72 -32.34 -29.32
C ILE A 144 -44.54 -31.51 -28.80
N THR A 145 -44.26 -30.37 -29.42
CA THR A 145 -43.05 -29.56 -29.13
C THR A 145 -43.30 -28.46 -28.10
N GLY A 146 -44.57 -28.13 -27.84
CA GLY A 146 -44.98 -27.02 -26.97
C GLY A 146 -44.61 -25.64 -27.53
N LEU A 147 -44.26 -25.56 -28.82
CA LEU A 147 -44.07 -24.30 -29.54
C LEU A 147 -45.43 -23.77 -30.00
N ASN A 148 -45.54 -22.45 -30.15
CA ASN A 148 -46.77 -21.87 -30.67
C ASN A 148 -46.87 -22.08 -32.21
N ILE A 149 -48.09 -22.04 -32.74
CA ILE A 149 -48.33 -22.34 -34.16
C ILE A 149 -47.64 -21.31 -35.07
N GLU A 150 -47.63 -20.03 -34.67
CA GLU A 150 -46.96 -18.95 -35.41
C GLU A 150 -45.43 -19.19 -35.53
N GLU A 151 -44.77 -19.62 -34.46
CA GLU A 151 -43.36 -20.01 -34.45
C GLU A 151 -43.15 -21.18 -35.40
N ILE A 152 -43.98 -22.22 -35.35
CA ILE A 152 -43.86 -23.40 -36.21
C ILE A 152 -44.05 -23.04 -37.69
N ASP A 153 -45.01 -22.18 -38.00
CA ASP A 153 -45.25 -21.73 -39.37
C ASP A 153 -44.09 -20.88 -39.90
N SER A 154 -43.41 -20.13 -39.03
CA SER A 154 -42.22 -19.33 -39.35
C SER A 154 -40.91 -20.13 -39.46
N LEU A 155 -40.85 -21.36 -38.92
CA LEU A 155 -39.65 -22.23 -38.92
C LEU A 155 -39.38 -22.94 -40.24
#